data_AF-M2YNR7-F1
#
_entry.id   AF-M2YNR7-F1
#
_cell.length_a   1.000
_cell.length_b   1.000
_cell.length_c   1.000
_cell.angle_alpha   90.00
_cell.angle_beta   90.00
_cell.angle_gamma   90.00
#
_symmetry.space_group_name_H-M   'P 1'
#
loop_
_entity.id
_entity.type
_entity.pdbx_description
1 polymer ?
#
loop_
_entity_poly.entity_id
_entity_poly.type
_entity_poly.pdbx_seq_one_letter_code
_entity_poly.pdbx_strand_id
1 'polypeptide(L)'
;MGISALPQATVRTLGASQVLTDPAALVKELVDNALDANATSISIEISNNTVDVIQVRDNGHGVAPEDRSLVARRYCTSKISHDDDLKDIGGSSLGFRGEALASAAELSGTLTISTRVEGEAVAAALKINQKGEV
;
A
#
# COMPACT_ATOMS: atom_id res chain seq x y z
N MET A 1 30.38 -19.82 12.06
CA MET A 1 29.97 -19.18 10.79
C MET A 1 30.67 -17.84 10.68
N GLY A 2 31.33 -17.57 9.57
CA GLY A 2 31.96 -16.26 9.31
C GLY A 2 30.97 -15.30 8.65
N ILE A 3 31.12 -14.01 8.90
CA ILE A 3 30.36 -12.95 8.22
C ILE A 3 30.77 -12.95 6.75
N SER A 4 29.80 -12.98 5.82
CA SER A 4 30.04 -12.93 4.37
C SER A 4 29.01 -12.06 3.68
N ALA A 5 29.41 -11.46 2.56
CA ALA A 5 28.53 -10.63 1.76
C ALA A 5 27.42 -11.47 1.11
N LEU A 6 26.20 -10.96 1.11
CA LEU A 6 25.07 -11.62 0.46
C LEU A 6 25.17 -11.50 -1.06
N PRO A 7 24.69 -12.51 -1.83
CA PRO A 7 24.55 -12.39 -3.27
C PRO A 7 23.73 -11.15 -3.65
N GLN A 8 24.09 -10.48 -4.75
CA GLN A 8 23.45 -9.23 -5.13
C GLN A 8 21.96 -9.40 -5.46
N ALA A 9 21.54 -10.58 -5.91
CA ALA A 9 20.12 -10.94 -6.03
C ALA A 9 19.42 -10.92 -4.66
N THR A 10 20.02 -11.50 -3.63
CA THR A 10 19.51 -11.47 -2.26
C THR A 10 19.49 -10.06 -1.68
N VAL A 11 20.51 -9.24 -1.96
CA VAL A 11 20.53 -7.82 -1.57
C VAL A 11 19.41 -7.03 -2.27
N ARG A 12 19.17 -7.28 -3.57
CA ARG A 12 18.05 -6.68 -4.31
C ARG A 12 16.71 -7.13 -3.75
N THR A 13 16.55 -8.40 -3.39
CA THR A 13 15.36 -8.89 -2.69
C THR A 13 15.20 -8.19 -1.34
N LEU A 14 16.23 -8.18 -0.49
CA LEU A 14 16.16 -7.52 0.82
C LEU A 14 15.90 -6.01 0.73
N GLY A 15 16.53 -5.32 -0.23
CA GLY A 15 16.39 -3.89 -0.45
C GLY A 15 15.10 -3.48 -1.18
N ALA A 16 14.47 -4.39 -1.93
CA ALA A 16 13.15 -4.20 -2.52
C ALA A 16 12.00 -4.67 -1.60
N SER A 17 12.30 -5.42 -0.53
CA SER A 17 11.29 -6.07 0.30
C SER A 17 10.99 -5.40 1.65
N GLN A 18 11.72 -4.36 2.07
CA GLN A 18 11.45 -3.69 3.35
C GLN A 18 10.82 -2.31 3.16
N VAL A 19 9.62 -2.28 2.58
CA VAL A 19 8.70 -1.14 2.78
C VAL A 19 7.98 -1.31 4.13
N LEU A 20 7.67 -2.55 4.51
CA LEU A 20 6.92 -2.88 5.72
C LEU A 20 7.76 -3.78 6.64
N THR A 21 8.42 -3.18 7.63
CA THR A 21 9.28 -3.89 8.60
C THR A 21 8.54 -4.33 9.86
N ASP A 22 7.44 -3.66 10.17
CA ASP A 22 6.66 -3.84 11.39
C ASP A 22 5.22 -3.32 11.20
N PRO A 23 4.29 -3.61 12.14
CA PRO A 23 2.92 -3.11 12.08
C PRO A 23 2.80 -1.59 12.00
N ALA A 24 3.71 -0.83 12.62
CA ALA A 24 3.65 0.63 12.61
C ALA A 24 3.99 1.17 11.22
N ALA A 25 4.97 0.57 10.53
CA ALA A 25 5.27 0.87 9.12
C ALA A 25 4.04 0.62 8.22
N LEU A 26 3.29 -0.46 8.45
CA LEU A 26 2.05 -0.72 7.70
C LEU A 26 1.01 0.36 7.93
N VAL A 27 0.77 0.72 9.19
CA VAL A 27 -0.17 1.80 9.52
C VAL A 27 0.26 3.12 8.88
N LYS A 28 1.56 3.46 8.95
CA LYS A 28 2.11 4.67 8.33
C LYS A 28 1.83 4.69 6.83
N GLU A 29 2.12 3.61 6.10
CA GLU A 29 1.89 3.56 4.65
C GLU A 29 0.40 3.64 4.28
N LEU A 30 -0.49 3.05 5.08
CA LEU A 30 -1.94 3.16 4.87
C LEU A 30 -2.44 4.59 5.14
N VAL A 31 -1.92 5.26 6.17
CA VAL A 31 -2.24 6.66 6.48
C VAL A 31 -1.73 7.59 5.39
N ASP A 32 -0.51 7.37 4.89
CA ASP A 32 0.05 8.16 3.78
C ASP A 32 -0.81 8.02 2.53
N ASN A 33 -1.28 6.81 2.21
CA ASN A 33 -2.21 6.61 1.10
C ASN A 33 -3.55 7.34 1.29
N ALA A 34 -4.08 7.38 2.51
CA ALA A 34 -5.30 8.14 2.82
C ALA A 34 -5.08 9.66 2.66
N LEU A 35 -3.93 10.18 3.11
CA LEU A 35 -3.57 11.59 2.93
C LEU A 35 -3.37 11.96 1.46
N ASP A 36 -2.69 11.10 0.69
CA ASP A 36 -2.57 11.24 -0.76
C ASP A 36 -3.94 11.21 -1.45
N ALA A 37 -4.92 10.52 -0.87
CA ALA A 37 -6.31 10.49 -1.33
C ALA A 37 -7.13 11.74 -0.91
N ASN A 38 -6.48 12.75 -0.33
CA ASN A 38 -7.09 13.99 0.20
C ASN A 38 -8.10 13.73 1.33
N ALA A 39 -7.90 12.68 2.14
CA ALA A 39 -8.75 12.42 3.30
C ALA A 39 -8.65 13.55 4.33
N THR A 40 -9.80 13.91 4.90
CA THR A 40 -9.90 14.88 6.01
C THR A 40 -10.21 14.20 7.35
N SER A 41 -10.55 12.91 7.32
CA SER A 41 -10.78 12.08 8.49
C SER A 41 -10.19 10.69 8.24
N ILE A 42 -9.40 10.21 9.20
CA ILE A 42 -8.78 8.89 9.17
C ILE A 42 -9.03 8.23 10.53
N SER A 43 -9.61 7.03 10.51
CA SER A 43 -9.80 6.20 11.70
C SER A 43 -8.94 4.94 11.61
N ILE A 44 -8.25 4.61 12.71
CA ILE A 44 -7.34 3.47 12.79
C ILE A 44 -7.83 2.54 13.90
N GLU A 45 -8.03 1.27 13.57
CA GLU A 45 -8.39 0.20 14.50
C GLU A 45 -7.29 -0.87 14.46
N ILE A 46 -6.75 -1.20 15.64
CA ILE A 46 -5.66 -2.18 15.78
C ILE A 46 -6.01 -3.13 16.93
N SER A 47 -5.91 -4.43 16.67
CA SER A 47 -6.04 -5.45 17.72
C SER A 47 -4.86 -5.39 18.69
N ASN A 48 -5.06 -5.76 19.96
CA ASN A 48 -3.98 -5.72 20.97
C ASN A 48 -2.72 -6.53 20.59
N ASN A 49 -2.89 -7.58 19.76
CA ASN A 49 -1.78 -8.39 19.27
C ASN A 49 -1.18 -7.87 17.96
N THR A 50 -1.73 -6.81 17.36
CA THR A 50 -1.29 -6.19 16.08
C THR A 50 -1.26 -7.14 14.88
N VAL A 51 -1.85 -8.32 15.00
CA VAL A 51 -1.83 -9.39 13.99
C VAL A 51 -3.22 -9.68 13.47
N ASP A 52 -4.23 -9.73 14.35
CA ASP A 52 -5.59 -10.09 13.95
C ASP A 52 -6.24 -9.01 13.08
N VAL A 53 -6.11 -7.74 13.50
CA VAL A 53 -6.73 -6.60 12.81
C VAL A 53 -5.78 -5.41 12.81
N ILE A 54 -5.47 -4.93 11.61
CA ILE A 54 -5.00 -3.56 11.35
C ILE A 54 -5.94 -3.02 10.28
N GLN A 55 -6.79 -2.07 10.65
CA GLN A 55 -7.74 -1.44 9.74
C GLN A 55 -7.55 0.07 9.75
N VAL A 56 -7.36 0.63 8.56
CA VAL A 56 -7.38 2.08 8.33
C VAL A 56 -8.59 2.39 7.45
N ARG A 57 -9.40 3.36 7.86
CA ARG A 57 -10.52 3.89 7.07
C ARG A 57 -10.33 5.38 6.92
N ASP A 58 -10.62 5.87 5.72
CA ASP A 58 -10.54 7.27 5.39
C ASP A 58 -11.79 7.71 4.61
N ASN A 59 -11.93 9.02 4.45
CA ASN A 59 -12.96 9.64 3.62
C ASN A 59 -12.39 10.33 2.37
N GLY A 60 -11.26 9.83 1.86
CA GLY A 60 -10.64 10.31 0.64
C GLY A 60 -11.43 9.93 -0.62
N HIS A 61 -10.84 10.20 -1.78
CA HIS A 61 -11.52 10.04 -3.08
C HIS A 61 -11.79 8.57 -3.50
N GLY A 62 -11.22 7.58 -2.80
CA GLY A 62 -11.38 6.16 -3.11
C GLY A 62 -10.63 5.69 -4.35
N VAL A 63 -10.90 4.46 -4.81
CA VAL A 63 -10.22 3.82 -5.96
C VAL A 63 -11.23 3.59 -7.09
N ALA A 64 -10.94 4.21 -8.24
CA ALA A 64 -11.78 4.15 -9.43
C ALA A 64 -11.91 2.70 -9.96
N PRO A 65 -13.06 2.30 -10.52
CA PRO A 65 -13.31 0.95 -11.00
C PRO A 65 -12.21 0.37 -11.91
N GLU A 66 -11.68 1.19 -12.83
CA GLU A 66 -10.62 0.87 -13.77
C GLU A 66 -9.29 0.48 -13.08
N ASP A 67 -9.00 1.05 -11.92
CA ASP A 67 -7.74 0.85 -11.20
C ASP A 67 -7.81 -0.28 -10.15
N ARG A 68 -9.01 -0.77 -9.83
CA ARG A 68 -9.22 -1.77 -8.76
C ARG A 68 -8.41 -3.05 -8.96
N SER A 69 -8.20 -3.45 -10.20
CA SER A 69 -7.41 -4.64 -10.54
C SER A 69 -5.89 -4.44 -10.35
N LEU A 70 -5.44 -3.18 -10.25
CA LEU A 70 -4.04 -2.78 -10.17
C LEU A 70 -3.64 -2.28 -8.78
N VAL A 71 -4.60 -1.94 -7.92
CA VAL A 71 -4.40 -1.23 -6.64
C VAL A 71 -3.37 -1.89 -5.70
N ALA A 72 -3.23 -3.21 -5.75
CA ALA A 72 -2.28 -3.97 -4.95
C ALA A 72 -1.28 -4.77 -5.79
N ARG A 73 -1.16 -4.46 -7.09
CA ARG A 73 -0.09 -5.01 -7.92
C ARG A 73 1.20 -4.25 -7.68
N ARG A 74 2.32 -4.98 -7.65
CA ARG A 74 3.64 -4.38 -7.50
C ARG A 74 3.93 -3.42 -8.65
N TYR A 75 4.55 -2.29 -8.31
CA TYR A 75 5.00 -1.27 -9.27
C TYR A 75 3.85 -0.61 -10.03
N CYS A 76 2.65 -0.61 -9.47
CA CYS A 76 1.50 0.13 -10.00
C CYS A 76 1.19 1.32 -9.06
N THR A 77 1.21 2.53 -9.61
CA THR A 77 0.88 3.75 -8.85
C THR A 77 0.26 4.81 -9.77
N SER A 78 -0.59 5.66 -9.21
CA SER A 78 -1.15 6.84 -9.88
C SER A 78 -0.32 8.12 -9.67
N LYS A 79 0.80 8.03 -8.94
CA LYS A 79 1.49 9.19 -8.36
C LYS A 79 2.72 9.64 -9.17
N ILE A 80 3.29 8.74 -9.96
CA ILE A 80 4.39 9.01 -10.91
C ILE A 80 4.17 8.20 -12.19
N SER A 81 4.65 8.73 -13.32
CA SER A 81 4.57 8.08 -14.65
C SER A 81 5.93 7.92 -15.32
N HIS A 82 6.88 8.80 -15.03
CA HIS A 82 8.23 8.77 -15.62
C HIS A 82 9.30 9.25 -14.63
N ASP A 83 10.56 8.91 -14.89
CA ASP A 83 11.69 9.16 -13.98
C ASP A 83 11.86 10.64 -13.60
N ASP A 84 11.45 11.56 -14.47
CA ASP A 84 11.51 13.00 -14.18
C ASP A 84 10.58 13.41 -13.03
N ASP A 85 9.48 12.69 -12.79
CA ASP A 85 8.56 12.97 -11.67
C ASP A 85 9.25 12.77 -10.31
N LEU A 86 10.28 11.91 -10.24
CA LEU A 86 11.00 11.63 -9.00
C LEU A 86 11.71 12.88 -8.44
N LYS A 87 12.01 13.86 -9.30
CA LYS A 87 12.66 15.12 -8.89
C LYS A 87 11.67 16.05 -8.17
N ASP A 88 10.40 15.96 -8.53
CA ASP A 88 9.35 16.89 -8.09
C ASP A 88 8.33 16.27 -7.12
N ILE A 89 8.34 14.94 -6.95
CA ILE A 89 7.40 14.20 -6.07
C ILE A 89 7.57 14.54 -4.57
N GLY A 90 8.75 15.03 -4.18
CA GLY A 90 9.08 15.42 -2.81
C GLY A 90 8.28 16.64 -2.37
N GLY A 91 7.08 16.41 -1.83
CA GLY A 91 6.18 17.46 -1.31
C GLY A 91 4.77 17.43 -1.91
N SER A 92 4.55 16.70 -3.00
CA SER A 92 3.21 16.51 -3.60
C SER A 92 2.56 15.19 -3.19
N SER A 93 3.35 14.19 -2.78
CA SER A 93 2.83 12.91 -2.31
C SER A 93 3.73 12.22 -1.29
N LEU A 94 3.12 11.39 -0.43
CA LEU A 94 3.81 10.66 0.65
C LEU A 94 4.25 9.25 0.24
N GLY A 95 3.59 8.66 -0.76
CA GLY A 95 4.01 7.40 -1.39
C GLY A 95 4.18 7.54 -2.90
N PHE A 96 4.96 6.68 -3.55
CA PHE A 96 5.09 6.68 -5.03
C PHE A 96 5.68 5.40 -5.61
N ARG A 97 6.04 4.42 -4.78
CA ARG A 97 6.70 3.18 -5.24
C ARG A 97 5.72 2.16 -5.82
N GLY A 98 4.43 2.23 -5.45
CA GLY A 98 3.44 1.24 -5.85
C GLY A 98 3.66 -0.14 -5.21
N GLU A 99 4.18 -0.17 -3.98
CA GLU A 99 4.58 -1.43 -3.31
C GLU A 99 3.82 -1.71 -2.01
N ALA A 100 3.34 -0.68 -1.30
CA ALA A 100 2.82 -0.82 0.06
C ALA A 100 1.67 -1.84 0.18
N LEU A 101 0.62 -1.74 -0.66
CA LEU A 101 -0.53 -2.65 -0.60
C LEU A 101 -0.17 -4.07 -1.08
N ALA A 102 0.74 -4.20 -2.05
CA ALA A 102 1.26 -5.49 -2.49
C ALA A 102 2.03 -6.19 -1.35
N SER A 103 2.90 -5.45 -0.66
CA SER A 103 3.64 -5.94 0.51
C SER A 103 2.70 -6.30 1.66
N ALA A 104 1.64 -5.52 1.89
CA ALA A 104 0.64 -5.83 2.91
C ALA A 104 -0.07 -7.16 2.61
N ALA A 105 -0.51 -7.38 1.37
CA ALA A 105 -1.18 -8.61 0.95
C ALA A 105 -0.27 -9.85 1.05
N GLU A 106 1.02 -9.71 0.72
CA GLU A 106 2.02 -10.77 0.85
C GLU A 106 2.23 -11.17 2.32
N LEU A 107 2.35 -10.19 3.22
CA LEU A 107 2.59 -10.43 4.66
C LEU A 107 1.37 -10.97 5.39
N SER A 108 0.17 -10.44 5.10
CA SER A 108 -1.07 -10.86 5.79
C SER A 108 -1.69 -12.13 5.22
N GLY A 109 -1.26 -12.57 4.03
CA GLY A 109 -1.85 -13.69 3.30
C GLY A 109 -3.15 -13.36 2.56
N THR A 110 -3.86 -12.31 2.99
CA THR A 110 -5.05 -11.78 2.34
C THR A 110 -5.26 -10.33 2.76
N LEU A 111 -5.64 -9.47 1.82
CA LEU A 111 -5.95 -8.07 2.07
C LEU A 111 -7.37 -7.79 1.57
N THR A 112 -8.17 -7.08 2.36
CA THR A 112 -9.48 -6.61 1.90
C THR A 112 -9.48 -5.09 1.79
N ILE A 113 -9.83 -4.58 0.62
CA ILE A 113 -10.02 -3.15 0.37
C ILE A 113 -11.49 -2.90 0.07
N SER A 114 -12.14 -2.07 0.88
CA SER A 114 -13.48 -1.58 0.59
C SER A 114 -13.39 -0.13 0.15
N THR A 115 -13.92 0.19 -1.03
CA THR A 115 -13.76 1.52 -1.63
C THR A 115 -15.00 1.93 -2.41
N ARG A 116 -15.24 3.24 -2.50
CA ARG A 116 -16.32 3.84 -3.28
C ARG A 116 -15.84 5.21 -3.75
N VAL A 117 -16.03 5.52 -5.02
CA VAL A 117 -15.80 6.87 -5.54
C VAL A 117 -17.10 7.68 -5.56
N GLU A 118 -16.99 9.00 -5.66
CA GLU A 118 -18.17 9.85 -5.86
C GLU A 118 -18.93 9.43 -7.14
N GLY A 119 -20.26 9.35 -7.05
CA GLY A 119 -21.12 8.90 -8.14
C GLY A 119 -21.41 7.40 -8.17
N GLU A 120 -20.66 6.56 -7.44
CA GLU A 120 -21.04 5.15 -7.28
C GLU A 120 -22.17 4.98 -6.25
N ALA A 121 -23.20 4.20 -6.62
CA ALA A 121 -24.34 3.93 -5.74
C ALA A 121 -23.95 3.09 -4.51
N VAL A 122 -22.97 2.19 -4.65
CA VAL A 122 -22.52 1.25 -3.61
C VAL A 122 -21.00 1.11 -3.64
N ALA A 123 -20.43 0.70 -2.51
CA ALA A 123 -19.01 0.39 -2.43
C ALA A 123 -18.68 -0.98 -3.05
N ALA A 124 -17.45 -1.12 -3.54
CA ALA A 124 -16.87 -2.40 -3.91
C ALA A 124 -15.98 -2.93 -2.78
N ALA A 125 -15.99 -4.25 -2.58
CA ALA A 125 -15.08 -4.95 -1.68
C ALA A 125 -14.15 -5.87 -2.49
N LEU A 126 -12.86 -5.54 -2.51
CA LEU A 126 -11.80 -6.27 -3.21
C LEU A 126 -11.13 -7.21 -2.22
N LYS A 127 -11.05 -8.50 -2.56
CA LYS A 127 -10.29 -9.49 -1.78
C LYS A 127 -9.03 -9.81 -2.53
N ILE A 128 -7.90 -9.35 -2.02
CA ILE A 128 -6.61 -9.42 -2.66
C ILE A 128 -5.82 -10.60 -2.09
N ASN A 129 -5.35 -11.46 -2.99
CA ASN A 129 -4.51 -12.60 -2.64
C ASN A 129 -3.04 -12.18 -2.39
N GLN A 130 -2.19 -13.11 -1.94
CA GLN A 130 -0.75 -12.87 -1.71
C GLN A 130 0.04 -12.34 -2.93
N LYS A 131 -0.50 -12.47 -4.14
CA LYS A 131 0.12 -11.98 -5.38
C LYS A 131 -0.33 -10.57 -5.75
N GLY A 132 -1.20 -9.95 -4.96
CA GLY A 132 -1.74 -8.62 -5.26
C GLY A 132 -2.89 -8.63 -6.27
N GLU A 133 -3.52 -9.80 -6.49
CA GLU A 133 -4.61 -9.98 -7.45
C GLU A 133 -5.97 -10.03 -6.72
N VAL A 134 -6.98 -9.35 -7.27
CA VAL A 134 -8.38 -9.35 -6.80
C VAL A 134 -9.10 -10.65 -7.17
#